data_AF-A0A8H3GTK7-F1
#
_entry.id   AF-A0A8H3GTK7-F1
#
_cell.length_a   1.000
_cell.length_b   1.000
_cell.length_c   1.000
_cell.angle_alpha   90.00
_cell.angle_beta   90.00
_cell.angle_gamma   90.00
#
_symmetry.space_group_name_H-M   'P 1'
#
loop_
_entity.id
_entity.type
_entity.pdbx_description
1 polymer ?
#
loop_
_entity_poly.entity_id
_entity_poly.type
_entity_poly.pdbx_seq_one_letter_code
_entity_poly.pdbx_strand_id
1 'polypeptide(L)'
;MYALRLVEPGFQLFRHATGKGIGHLSVDGTVEPGTYRIVSKLTGTVLQVSEHDCAKIVSWELVEKKESQQWYLQRSGGGYRFRNRKHNDLYLSVASTETHAFVTASRYPATWVLLKVGDHYGIQLADHDQLIDLHFGRSTNGNEIHIWPADGKANKTWALDRINDDTGEPHQGKCAQLDEELANKKDRTDKLEKAFVEEKNRADRLEKTLIHGKDRADRLEKTVTQLQHEVVKKDQQIIQQEDTIRRLQGDLEAREPSHLQAKLSQQQDEIASLQAKIDRLEYLVSQVVNKPDAGGRFTADQIVDEGKYLRIASWVSG
;
A
#
# COMPACT_ATOMS: atom_id res chain seq x y z
N MET A 1 -34.87 9.93 -2.45
CA MET A 1 -34.87 10.21 -0.99
C MET A 1 -33.75 11.20 -0.70
N TYR A 2 -34.13 12.35 -0.14
CA TYR A 2 -33.35 13.42 0.50
C TYR A 2 -31.98 13.82 -0.09
N ALA A 3 -32.00 14.83 -0.96
CA ALA A 3 -30.92 15.80 -1.06
C ALA A 3 -31.34 17.04 -0.24
N LEU A 4 -30.75 17.20 0.94
CA LEU A 4 -30.86 18.39 1.77
C LEU A 4 -30.12 19.54 1.06
N ARG A 5 -30.86 20.41 0.36
CA ARG A 5 -30.39 21.77 0.07
C ARG A 5 -30.39 22.52 1.40
N LEU A 6 -29.21 22.73 1.96
CA LEU A 6 -28.98 23.74 2.99
C LEU A 6 -29.32 25.10 2.37
N VAL A 7 -30.44 25.64 2.81
CA VAL A 7 -30.82 27.04 2.64
C VAL A 7 -29.94 27.83 3.60
N GLU A 8 -29.01 28.62 3.08
CA GLU A 8 -28.29 29.60 3.90
C GLU A 8 -29.27 30.70 4.37
N PRO A 9 -29.40 30.96 5.68
CA PRO A 9 -30.22 32.04 6.20
C PRO A 9 -29.36 33.29 6.40
N GLY A 10 -29.66 34.40 5.70
CA GLY A 10 -29.06 35.68 6.07
C GLY A 10 -28.91 36.79 5.03
N PHE A 11 -29.68 36.84 3.94
CA PHE A 11 -29.75 38.07 3.13
C PHE A 11 -30.76 39.02 3.77
N GLN A 12 -30.30 39.93 4.63
CA GLN A 12 -31.14 41.02 5.13
C GLN A 12 -31.30 42.11 4.08
N LEU A 13 -32.57 42.45 3.83
CA LEU A 13 -33.05 43.53 2.99
C LEU A 13 -32.46 44.88 3.42
N PHE A 14 -31.66 45.52 2.56
CA PHE A 14 -31.50 46.97 2.62
C PHE A 14 -32.78 47.62 2.08
N ARG A 15 -33.54 48.28 2.95
CA ARG A 15 -34.76 49.01 2.57
C ARG A 15 -34.37 50.29 1.83
N HIS A 16 -34.67 50.35 0.53
CA HIS A 16 -34.67 51.61 -0.21
C HIS A 16 -35.90 52.44 0.19
N ALA A 17 -35.68 53.57 0.87
CA ALA A 17 -36.66 54.65 0.95
C ALA A 17 -36.45 55.58 -0.25
N THR A 18 -37.42 55.61 -1.14
CA THR A 18 -37.41 56.36 -2.39
C THR A 18 -37.53 57.87 -2.19
N GLY A 19 -36.62 58.63 -2.80
CA GLY A 19 -36.72 60.09 -2.96
C GLY A 19 -35.83 60.61 -4.08
N LYS A 20 -36.37 60.62 -5.31
CA LYS A 20 -35.90 61.33 -6.53
C LYS A 20 -34.38 61.55 -6.72
N GLY A 21 -33.81 60.80 -7.67
CA GLY A 21 -32.90 61.39 -8.65
C GLY A 21 -31.47 60.86 -8.75
N ILE A 22 -31.17 59.59 -8.44
CA ILE A 22 -29.89 58.97 -8.82
C ILE A 22 -30.16 57.53 -9.26
N GLY A 23 -29.61 57.14 -10.42
CA GLY A 23 -29.67 55.76 -10.90
C GLY A 23 -29.21 54.78 -9.82
N HIS A 24 -29.91 53.66 -9.71
CA HIS A 24 -29.75 52.63 -8.70
C HIS A 24 -28.29 52.10 -8.67
N LEU A 25 -27.41 52.73 -7.88
CA LEU A 25 -26.05 52.25 -7.66
C LEU A 25 -26.15 50.90 -6.94
N SER A 26 -25.57 49.86 -7.54
CA SER A 26 -25.60 48.51 -6.96
C SER A 26 -24.50 48.35 -5.91
N VAL A 27 -24.85 47.72 -4.79
CA VAL A 27 -23.86 47.28 -3.80
C VAL A 27 -22.94 46.24 -4.42
N ASP A 28 -21.63 46.46 -4.34
CA ASP A 28 -20.61 45.50 -4.76
C ASP A 28 -20.12 44.68 -3.56
N GLY A 29 -20.66 43.47 -3.43
CA GLY A 29 -20.22 42.51 -2.42
C GLY A 29 -18.99 41.69 -2.82
N THR A 30 -18.48 41.85 -4.05
CA THR A 30 -17.41 41.01 -4.62
C THR A 30 -16.00 41.52 -4.32
N VAL A 31 -15.88 42.71 -3.72
CA VAL A 31 -14.57 43.24 -3.32
C VAL A 31 -13.98 42.37 -2.20
N GLU A 32 -12.87 41.70 -2.51
CA GLU A 32 -12.21 40.80 -1.55
C GLU A 32 -11.52 41.56 -0.42
N PRO A 33 -11.56 41.07 0.82
CA PRO A 33 -10.72 41.59 1.89
C PRO A 33 -9.22 41.63 1.52
N GLY A 34 -8.49 42.57 2.10
CA GLY A 34 -7.07 42.77 1.83
C GLY A 34 -6.61 44.18 2.19
N THR A 35 -5.41 44.56 1.75
CA THR A 35 -4.86 45.89 1.97
C THR A 35 -5.07 46.76 0.74
N TYR A 36 -5.61 47.96 0.91
CA TYR A 36 -5.97 48.88 -0.17
C TYR A 36 -5.50 50.31 0.10
N ARG A 37 -5.42 51.12 -0.97
CA ARG A 37 -5.49 52.59 -0.89
C ARG A 37 -6.85 53.05 -1.41
N ILE A 38 -7.38 54.11 -0.80
CA ILE A 38 -8.64 54.72 -1.22
C ILE A 38 -8.29 56.03 -1.93
N VAL A 39 -8.40 56.04 -3.26
CA VAL A 39 -7.89 57.12 -4.13
C VAL A 39 -9.05 57.91 -4.71
N SER A 40 -9.05 59.22 -4.53
CA SER A 40 -10.02 60.12 -5.13
C SER A 40 -9.90 60.06 -6.65
N LYS A 41 -10.98 59.71 -7.34
CA LYS A 41 -11.00 59.71 -8.81
C LYS A 41 -10.85 61.12 -9.39
N LEU A 42 -11.32 62.14 -8.66
CA LEU A 42 -11.28 63.52 -9.12
C LEU A 42 -9.86 64.10 -9.10
N THR A 43 -9.07 63.78 -8.07
CA THR A 43 -7.82 64.49 -7.76
C THR A 43 -6.58 63.61 -7.72
N GLY A 44 -6.73 62.28 -7.63
CA GLY A 44 -5.62 61.35 -7.42
C GLY A 44 -5.04 61.36 -6.00
N THR A 45 -5.58 62.20 -5.10
CA THR A 45 -5.21 62.18 -3.68
C THR A 45 -5.84 61.00 -2.96
N VAL A 46 -5.27 60.59 -1.84
CA VAL A 46 -5.69 59.40 -1.09
C VAL A 46 -6.22 59.75 0.29
N LEU A 47 -7.11 58.91 0.81
CA LEU A 47 -7.54 58.98 2.21
C LEU A 47 -6.39 58.56 3.13
N GLN A 48 -6.04 59.45 4.05
CA GLN A 48 -4.95 59.28 5.00
C GLN A 48 -5.42 59.62 6.41
N VAL A 49 -4.94 58.88 7.40
CA VAL A 49 -4.95 59.36 8.80
C VAL A 49 -3.94 60.50 8.93
N SER A 50 -4.36 61.66 9.44
CA SER A 50 -3.47 62.81 9.57
C SER A 50 -2.28 62.50 10.48
N GLU A 51 -1.08 62.92 10.06
CA GLU A 51 0.16 62.74 10.83
C GLU A 51 0.25 63.71 12.02
N HIS A 52 -0.54 64.78 12.01
CA HIS A 52 -0.58 65.79 13.08
C HIS A 52 -1.71 65.53 14.08
N ASP A 53 -2.75 64.80 13.67
CA ASP A 53 -3.92 64.48 14.48
C ASP A 53 -4.50 63.14 14.03
N CYS A 54 -4.19 62.08 14.79
CA CYS A 54 -4.60 60.73 14.43
C CYS A 54 -6.10 60.48 14.52
N ALA A 55 -6.91 61.42 15.03
CA ALA A 55 -8.37 61.34 14.99
C ALA A 55 -8.95 61.83 13.64
N LYS A 56 -8.16 62.50 12.80
CA LYS A 56 -8.62 63.10 11.55
C LYS A 56 -8.29 62.26 10.33
N ILE A 57 -9.24 62.21 9.40
CA ILE A 57 -9.04 61.70 8.04
C ILE A 57 -8.96 62.89 7.10
N VAL A 58 -7.92 62.87 6.27
CA VAL A 58 -7.64 63.94 5.31
C VAL A 58 -7.33 63.34 3.94
N SER A 59 -7.52 64.16 2.92
CA SER A 59 -6.95 63.91 1.60
C SER A 59 -5.49 64.34 1.58
N TRP A 60 -4.63 63.49 1.03
CA TRP A 60 -3.19 63.77 0.88
C TRP A 60 -2.68 63.25 -0.47
N GLU A 61 -1.60 63.82 -1.00
CA GLU A 61 -0.92 63.27 -2.16
C GLU A 61 -0.48 61.81 -1.92
N LEU A 62 -0.51 60.99 -2.95
CA LEU A 62 -0.13 59.58 -2.85
C LEU A 62 1.38 59.46 -2.57
N VAL A 63 1.72 58.72 -1.51
CA VAL A 63 3.09 58.33 -1.16
C VAL A 63 3.12 56.81 -1.01
N GLU A 64 3.73 56.10 -1.97
CA GLU A 64 3.51 54.65 -2.17
C GLU A 64 3.67 53.77 -0.92
N LYS A 65 4.71 54.04 -0.11
CA LYS A 65 5.09 53.25 1.07
C LYS A 65 4.51 53.81 2.38
N LYS A 66 3.65 54.83 2.32
CA LYS A 66 3.14 55.50 3.52
C LYS A 66 1.99 54.70 4.14
N GLU A 67 2.24 54.10 5.30
CA GLU A 67 1.29 53.19 5.95
C GLU A 67 0.02 53.88 6.45
N SER A 68 0.06 55.18 6.75
CA SER A 68 -1.14 55.95 7.12
C SER A 68 -2.11 56.16 5.96
N GLN A 69 -1.69 55.87 4.72
CA GLN A 69 -2.51 55.89 3.49
C GLN A 69 -3.02 54.49 3.09
N GLN A 70 -2.74 53.47 3.90
CA GLN A 70 -3.08 52.09 3.60
C GLN A 70 -4.11 51.58 4.61
N TRP A 71 -5.08 50.83 4.10
CA TRP A 71 -6.25 50.41 4.85
C TRP A 71 -6.46 48.91 4.68
N TYR A 72 -6.58 48.20 5.79
CA TYR A 72 -7.11 46.84 5.79
C TYR A 72 -8.62 46.91 5.58
N LEU A 73 -9.08 46.38 4.46
CA LEU A 73 -10.49 46.18 4.16
C LEU A 73 -10.91 44.84 4.75
N GLN A 74 -11.85 44.88 5.69
CA GLN A 74 -12.34 43.70 6.43
C GLN A 74 -13.86 43.62 6.30
N ARG A 75 -14.43 42.41 6.25
CA ARG A 75 -15.88 42.23 6.26
C ARG A 75 -16.47 42.71 7.59
N SER A 76 -17.60 43.39 7.55
CA SER A 76 -18.34 43.85 8.74
C SER A 76 -19.84 43.91 8.42
N GLY A 77 -20.63 43.01 9.00
CA GLY A 77 -22.05 42.91 8.71
C GLY A 77 -22.33 42.73 7.21
N GLY A 78 -23.24 43.53 6.66
CA GLY A 78 -23.55 43.57 5.22
C GLY A 78 -22.58 44.40 4.36
N GLY A 79 -21.48 44.89 4.94
CA GLY A 79 -20.50 45.72 4.24
C GLY A 79 -19.07 45.47 4.74
N TYR A 80 -18.33 46.55 4.91
CA TYR A 80 -16.91 46.51 5.23
C TYR A 80 -16.56 47.50 6.35
N ARG A 81 -15.45 47.24 7.03
CA ARG A 81 -14.75 48.22 7.85
C ARG A 81 -13.35 48.43 7.29
N PHE A 82 -12.86 49.66 7.38
CA PHE A 82 -11.51 50.01 6.98
C PHE A 82 -10.68 50.28 8.23
N ARG A 83 -9.64 49.49 8.46
CA ARG A 83 -8.71 49.67 9.58
C ARG A 83 -7.39 50.23 9.06
N ASN A 84 -6.87 51.28 9.69
CA ASN A 84 -5.63 51.89 9.22
C ASN A 84 -4.42 50.96 9.47
N ARG A 85 -3.49 50.90 8.52
CA ARG A 85 -2.32 50.02 8.61
C ARG A 85 -1.27 50.54 9.61
N LYS A 86 -1.02 51.85 9.63
CA LYS A 86 -0.11 52.49 10.60
C LYS A 86 -0.70 52.51 12.01
N HIS A 87 -1.96 52.96 12.11
CA HIS A 87 -2.70 53.07 13.37
C HIS A 87 -3.63 51.88 13.51
N ASN A 88 -3.05 50.77 13.93
CA ASN A 88 -3.69 49.45 13.90
C ASN A 88 -4.89 49.31 14.85
N ASP A 89 -5.24 50.32 15.65
CA ASP A 89 -6.45 50.35 16.50
C ASP A 89 -7.50 51.36 15.99
N LEU A 90 -7.22 52.07 14.89
CA LEU A 90 -8.09 53.10 14.33
C LEU A 90 -8.74 52.65 13.02
N TYR A 91 -10.02 52.94 12.93
CA TYR A 91 -10.89 52.60 11.81
C TYR A 91 -11.47 53.87 11.19
N LEU A 92 -11.75 53.80 9.88
CA LEU A 92 -12.50 54.82 9.17
C LEU A 92 -13.92 54.87 9.74
N SER A 93 -14.29 56.00 10.32
CA SER A 93 -15.53 56.22 11.05
C SER A 93 -16.07 57.62 10.78
N VAL A 94 -17.14 57.99 11.47
CA VAL A 94 -17.77 59.32 11.35
C VAL A 94 -17.93 59.95 12.72
N ALA A 95 -17.80 61.27 12.80
CA ALA A 95 -18.02 62.00 14.06
C ALA A 95 -19.50 62.01 14.48
N SER A 96 -20.41 62.02 13.51
CA SER A 96 -21.86 61.88 13.68
C SER A 96 -22.49 61.42 12.35
N THR A 97 -23.79 61.19 12.33
CA THR A 97 -24.55 60.81 11.12
C THR A 97 -25.20 62.02 10.44
N GLU A 98 -24.94 63.24 10.92
CA GLU A 98 -25.44 64.46 10.32
C GLU A 98 -24.73 64.76 8.99
N THR A 99 -25.45 65.38 8.05
CA THR A 99 -24.83 65.85 6.80
C THR A 99 -23.71 66.83 7.11
N HIS A 100 -22.58 66.72 6.39
CA HIS A 100 -21.35 67.47 6.65
C HIS A 100 -20.57 67.02 7.90
N ALA A 101 -20.92 65.90 8.52
CA ALA A 101 -20.08 65.36 9.59
C ALA A 101 -18.71 64.93 9.04
N PHE A 102 -17.66 65.14 9.84
CA PHE A 102 -16.31 64.70 9.48
C PHE A 102 -16.21 63.19 9.45
N VAL A 103 -15.47 62.67 8.47
CA VAL A 103 -14.93 61.32 8.51
C VAL A 103 -13.70 61.33 9.42
N THR A 104 -13.65 60.40 10.37
CA THR A 104 -12.66 60.37 11.46
C THR A 104 -11.95 59.02 11.52
N ALA A 105 -10.83 59.00 12.22
CA ALA A 105 -10.16 57.78 12.64
C ALA A 105 -10.54 57.51 14.11
N SER A 106 -11.22 56.39 14.35
CA SER A 106 -11.78 56.05 15.66
C SER A 106 -11.57 54.59 16.01
N ARG A 107 -11.52 54.27 17.30
CA ARG A 107 -11.54 52.88 17.80
C ARG A 107 -12.88 52.18 17.58
N TYR A 108 -13.93 52.95 17.26
CA TYR A 108 -15.26 52.45 16.98
C TYR A 108 -15.50 52.44 15.46
N PRO A 109 -15.44 51.27 14.80
CA PRO A 109 -15.58 51.18 13.36
C PRO A 109 -16.99 51.53 12.90
N ALA A 110 -17.09 52.30 11.82
CA ALA A 110 -18.30 52.36 11.03
C ALA A 110 -18.33 51.21 10.01
N THR A 111 -19.53 50.78 9.64
CA THR A 111 -19.71 49.86 8.50
C THR A 111 -19.98 50.68 7.25
N TRP A 112 -19.28 50.32 6.18
CA TRP A 112 -19.32 51.01 4.90
C TRP A 112 -19.77 50.05 3.80
N VAL A 113 -20.64 50.52 2.92
CA VAL A 113 -21.14 49.79 1.75
C VAL A 113 -20.50 50.37 0.50
N LEU A 114 -19.97 49.51 -0.36
CA LEU A 114 -19.35 49.90 -1.61
C LEU A 114 -20.40 49.92 -2.72
N LEU A 115 -20.70 51.10 -3.26
CA LEU A 115 -21.65 51.30 -4.35
C LEU A 115 -20.88 51.41 -5.67
N LYS A 116 -21.17 50.53 -6.63
CA LYS A 116 -20.42 50.49 -7.89
C LYS A 116 -20.77 51.66 -8.81
N VAL A 117 -19.76 52.42 -9.24
CA VAL A 117 -19.84 53.55 -10.19
C VAL A 117 -18.82 53.30 -11.31
N GLY A 118 -19.20 52.51 -12.31
CA GLY A 118 -18.26 52.00 -13.31
C GLY A 118 -17.20 51.12 -12.65
N ASP A 119 -15.92 51.44 -12.85
CA ASP A 119 -14.77 50.75 -12.22
C ASP A 119 -14.41 51.30 -10.82
N HIS A 120 -15.17 52.29 -10.33
CA HIS A 120 -14.91 52.99 -9.08
C HIS A 120 -16.08 52.79 -8.11
N TYR A 121 -15.98 53.40 -6.93
CA TYR A 121 -16.96 53.22 -5.87
C TYR A 121 -17.40 54.55 -5.27
N GLY A 122 -18.69 54.66 -4.98
CA GLY A 122 -19.17 55.48 -3.87
C GLY A 122 -19.02 54.67 -2.58
N ILE A 123 -18.45 55.25 -1.54
CA ILE A 123 -18.29 54.57 -0.24
C ILE A 123 -19.35 55.13 0.70
N GLN A 124 -20.40 54.36 0.96
CA GLN A 124 -21.59 54.78 1.69
C GLN A 124 -21.53 54.34 3.15
N LEU A 125 -21.93 55.22 4.08
CA LEU A 125 -22.14 54.83 5.47
C LEU A 125 -23.35 53.88 5.56
N ALA A 126 -23.19 52.70 6.16
CA ALA A 126 -24.28 51.74 6.28
C ALA A 126 -25.52 52.37 6.96
N ASP A 127 -26.71 52.00 6.45
CA ASP A 127 -28.02 52.50 6.90
C ASP A 127 -28.25 54.02 6.75
N HIS A 128 -27.37 54.73 6.02
CA HIS A 128 -27.49 56.16 5.75
C HIS A 128 -27.21 56.49 4.28
N ASP A 129 -27.95 57.43 3.68
CA ASP A 129 -27.80 57.82 2.27
C ASP A 129 -26.64 58.80 2.00
N GLN A 130 -25.56 58.71 2.78
CA GLN A 130 -24.42 59.62 2.72
C GLN A 130 -23.14 58.89 2.33
N LEU A 131 -22.37 59.51 1.43
CA LEU A 131 -21.13 59.00 0.87
C LEU A 131 -19.93 59.75 1.44
N ILE A 132 -18.76 59.10 1.44
CA ILE A 132 -17.48 59.79 1.66
C ILE A 132 -17.27 60.84 0.56
N ASP A 133 -17.13 62.08 0.98
CA ASP A 133 -16.99 63.28 0.16
C ASP A 133 -15.64 63.95 0.40
N LEU A 134 -14.91 64.19 -0.68
CA LEU A 134 -13.76 65.09 -0.69
C LEU A 134 -14.27 66.53 -0.71
N HIS A 135 -14.07 67.27 0.39
CA HIS A 135 -14.66 68.59 0.57
C HIS A 135 -14.27 69.55 -0.56
N PHE A 136 -15.27 70.10 -1.26
CA PHE A 136 -15.11 70.93 -2.47
C PHE A 136 -14.24 70.32 -3.59
N GLY A 137 -13.93 69.02 -3.55
CA GLY A 137 -13.08 68.35 -4.54
C GLY A 137 -11.65 68.87 -4.60
N ARG A 138 -11.12 69.46 -3.51
CA ARG A 138 -9.78 70.06 -3.50
C ARG A 138 -8.68 69.02 -3.32
N SER A 139 -7.60 69.15 -4.10
CA SER A 139 -6.41 68.29 -4.04
C SER A 139 -5.36 68.74 -3.01
N THR A 140 -5.61 69.82 -2.27
CA THR A 140 -4.67 70.35 -1.27
C THR A 140 -4.45 69.34 -0.14
N ASN A 141 -3.18 69.09 0.21
CA ASN A 141 -2.81 68.23 1.32
C ASN A 141 -3.49 68.70 2.62
N GLY A 142 -4.10 67.75 3.33
CA GLY A 142 -4.84 68.02 4.56
C GLY A 142 -6.29 68.42 4.33
N ASN A 143 -6.80 68.44 3.09
CA ASN A 143 -8.20 68.76 2.82
C ASN A 143 -9.13 67.78 3.53
N GLU A 144 -10.22 68.32 4.05
CA GLU A 144 -11.14 67.59 4.93
C GLU A 144 -12.00 66.61 4.14
N ILE A 145 -12.40 65.54 4.83
CA ILE A 145 -13.26 64.49 4.32
C ILE A 145 -14.53 64.46 5.16
N HIS A 146 -15.68 64.49 4.50
CA HIS A 146 -16.98 64.53 5.14
C HIS A 146 -17.87 63.39 4.65
N ILE A 147 -19.00 63.18 5.34
CA ILE A 147 -20.14 62.49 4.75
C ILE A 147 -21.11 63.48 4.13
N TRP A 148 -21.59 63.18 2.92
CA TRP A 148 -22.51 64.05 2.19
C TRP A 148 -23.48 63.22 1.34
N PRO A 149 -24.76 63.65 1.21
CA PRO A 149 -25.73 62.96 0.36
C PRO A 149 -25.23 62.75 -1.06
N ALA A 150 -25.61 61.62 -1.68
CA ALA A 150 -25.27 61.40 -3.07
C ALA A 150 -25.86 62.51 -3.96
N ASP A 151 -25.02 63.14 -4.79
CA ASP A 151 -25.41 64.23 -5.72
C ASP A 151 -24.82 64.04 -7.12
N GLY A 152 -24.27 62.85 -7.41
CA GLY A 152 -23.67 62.50 -8.70
C GLY A 152 -22.31 63.16 -8.98
N LYS A 153 -21.73 63.91 -8.04
CA LYS A 153 -20.45 64.58 -8.24
C LYS A 153 -19.25 63.64 -8.05
N ALA A 154 -18.22 63.86 -8.86
CA ALA A 154 -17.00 63.05 -8.86
C ALA A 154 -16.19 63.14 -7.56
N ASN A 155 -16.42 64.15 -6.72
CA ASN A 155 -15.74 64.28 -5.41
C ASN A 155 -16.23 63.25 -4.36
N LYS A 156 -17.16 62.36 -4.73
CA LYS A 156 -17.61 61.20 -3.93
C LYS A 156 -17.23 59.86 -4.57
N THR A 157 -16.39 59.88 -5.60
CA THR A 157 -16.00 58.69 -6.36
C THR A 157 -14.55 58.31 -6.06
N TRP A 158 -14.35 57.06 -5.66
CA TRP A 158 -13.09 56.54 -5.14
C TRP A 158 -12.66 55.25 -5.85
N ALA A 159 -11.39 55.15 -6.22
CA ALA A 159 -10.77 53.89 -6.60
C ALA A 159 -10.28 53.16 -5.35
N LEU A 160 -10.39 51.83 -5.37
CA LEU A 160 -9.80 50.95 -4.36
C LEU A 160 -8.60 50.24 -4.97
N ASP A 161 -7.42 50.81 -4.78
CA ASP A 161 -6.18 50.26 -5.33
C ASP A 161 -5.67 49.16 -4.39
N ARG A 162 -5.78 47.90 -4.83
CA ARG A 162 -5.35 46.73 -4.07
C ARG A 162 -3.82 46.66 -3.98
N ILE A 163 -3.30 46.50 -2.76
CA ILE A 163 -1.87 46.34 -2.48
C ILE A 163 -1.51 44.86 -2.31
N ASN A 164 -2.22 44.13 -1.43
CA ASN A 164 -1.99 42.71 -1.16
C ASN A 164 -3.19 42.07 -0.44
N ASP A 165 -3.08 40.78 -0.10
CA ASP A 165 -4.13 39.97 0.54
C ASP A 165 -4.18 40.08 2.09
N ASP A 166 -3.29 40.87 2.71
CA ASP A 166 -3.25 41.01 4.17
C ASP A 166 -4.47 41.80 4.67
N THR A 167 -5.20 41.22 5.61
CA THR A 167 -6.40 41.81 6.22
C THR A 167 -6.12 42.44 7.58
N GLY A 168 -4.90 42.35 8.11
CA GLY A 168 -4.54 42.88 9.43
C GLY A 168 -5.27 42.19 10.61
N GLU A 169 -6.05 41.13 10.35
CA GLU A 169 -6.63 40.31 11.40
C GLU A 169 -5.63 39.24 11.82
N PRO A 170 -5.32 39.13 13.14
CA PRO A 170 -4.54 38.01 13.63
C PRO A 170 -5.29 36.75 13.25
N HIS A 171 -4.65 35.87 12.49
CA HIS A 171 -5.20 34.61 12.03
C HIS A 171 -5.41 33.63 13.20
N GLN A 172 -6.27 33.96 14.16
CA GLN A 172 -6.56 33.16 15.35
C GLN A 172 -7.10 31.76 15.01
N GLY A 173 -7.68 31.57 13.82
CA GLY A 173 -8.11 30.25 13.36
C GLY A 173 -7.03 29.38 12.73
N LYS A 174 -6.01 29.97 12.09
CA LYS A 174 -5.00 29.22 11.32
C LYS A 174 -3.90 28.65 12.21
N CYS A 175 -3.46 29.38 13.24
CA CYS A 175 -2.44 28.86 14.16
C CYS A 175 -2.95 27.67 14.98
N ALA A 176 -4.17 27.76 15.55
CA ALA A 176 -4.73 26.65 16.32
C ALA A 176 -4.96 25.39 15.47
N GLN A 177 -5.42 25.55 14.22
CA GLN A 177 -5.54 24.44 13.27
C GLN A 177 -4.19 23.82 12.91
N LEU A 178 -3.16 24.65 12.70
CA LEU A 178 -1.81 24.16 12.41
C LEU A 178 -1.19 23.45 13.61
N ASP A 179 -1.42 23.93 14.84
CA ASP A 179 -0.94 23.28 16.06
C ASP A 179 -1.62 21.93 16.30
N GLU A 180 -2.93 21.83 16.05
CA GLU A 180 -3.68 20.58 16.11
C GLU A 180 -3.24 19.60 15.01
N GLU A 181 -3.02 20.10 13.79
CA GLU A 181 -2.50 19.28 12.68
C GLU A 181 -1.07 18.79 12.96
N LEU A 182 -0.22 19.62 13.58
CA LEU A 182 1.14 19.26 13.98
C LEU A 182 1.12 18.19 15.09
N ALA A 183 0.25 18.35 16.10
CA ALA A 183 0.07 17.35 17.15
C ALA A 183 -0.41 16.00 16.58
N ASN A 184 -1.38 16.03 15.66
CA ASN A 184 -1.89 14.84 14.99
C ASN A 184 -0.84 14.17 14.11
N LYS A 185 -0.02 14.96 13.38
CA LYS A 185 1.10 14.40 12.59
C LYS A 185 2.16 13.78 13.48
N LYS A 186 2.45 14.38 14.64
CA LYS A 186 3.41 13.85 15.62
C LYS A 186 2.95 12.51 16.20
N ASP A 187 1.69 12.40 16.60
CA ASP A 187 1.14 11.11 17.09
C ASP A 187 1.18 10.03 15.99
N ARG A 188 0.91 10.39 14.74
CA ARG A 188 1.05 9.47 13.60
C ARG A 188 2.49 9.03 13.38
N THR A 189 3.46 9.94 13.49
CA THR A 189 4.89 9.58 13.36
C THR A 189 5.33 8.65 14.48
N ASP A 190 4.92 8.92 15.73
CA ASP A 190 5.27 8.07 16.87
C ASP A 190 4.68 6.65 16.73
N LYS A 191 3.46 6.54 16.18
CA LYS A 191 2.83 5.24 15.86
C LYS A 191 3.55 4.51 14.75
N LEU A 192 3.92 5.20 13.68
CA LEU A 192 4.67 4.61 12.57
C LEU A 192 6.06 4.15 13.01
N GLU A 193 6.73 4.91 13.87
CA GLU A 193 8.04 4.54 14.40
C GLU A 193 7.97 3.27 15.25
N LYS A 194 6.95 3.15 16.12
CA LYS A 194 6.71 1.91 16.88
C LYS A 194 6.44 0.72 15.98
N ALA A 195 5.56 0.87 14.98
CA ALA A 195 5.24 -0.20 14.03
C ALA A 195 6.48 -0.62 13.21
N PHE A 196 7.33 0.33 12.83
CA PHE A 196 8.58 0.05 12.12
C PHE A 196 9.56 -0.77 12.97
N VAL A 197 9.69 -0.45 14.26
CA VAL A 197 10.52 -1.23 15.19
C VAL A 197 9.97 -2.65 15.36
N GLU A 198 8.66 -2.82 15.46
CA GLU A 198 8.02 -4.14 15.55
C GLU A 198 8.27 -4.99 14.30
N GLU A 199 8.11 -4.42 13.10
CA GLU A 199 8.37 -5.11 11.84
C GLU A 199 9.85 -5.44 11.65
N LYS A 200 10.76 -4.55 12.05
CA LYS A 200 12.19 -4.85 12.08
C LYS A 200 12.49 -6.08 12.94
N ASN A 201 11.94 -6.12 14.15
CA ASN A 201 12.10 -7.27 15.04
C ASN A 201 11.48 -8.56 14.46
N ARG A 202 10.40 -8.44 13.67
CA ARG A 202 9.80 -9.57 12.96
C ARG A 202 10.72 -10.08 11.84
N ALA A 203 11.32 -9.17 11.07
CA ALA A 203 12.28 -9.51 10.03
C ALA A 203 13.49 -10.25 10.60
N ASP A 204 14.07 -9.77 11.72
CA ASP A 204 15.20 -10.42 12.39
C ASP A 204 14.87 -11.85 12.85
N ARG A 205 13.62 -12.09 13.30
CA ARG A 205 13.16 -13.45 13.66
C ARG A 205 13.06 -14.35 12.43
N LEU A 206 12.52 -13.83 11.32
CA LEU A 206 12.40 -14.60 10.07
C LEU A 206 13.78 -14.94 9.49
N GLU A 207 14.71 -14.00 9.52
CA GLU A 207 16.09 -14.22 9.09
C GLU A 207 16.74 -15.36 9.87
N LYS A 208 16.60 -15.38 11.20
CA LYS A 208 17.06 -16.49 12.03
C LYS A 208 16.44 -17.82 11.61
N THR A 209 15.13 -17.88 11.37
CA THR A 209 14.48 -19.13 10.93
C THR A 209 14.97 -19.61 9.57
N LEU A 210 15.27 -18.67 8.66
CA LEU A 210 15.79 -18.98 7.34
C LEU A 210 17.20 -19.60 7.41
N ILE A 211 18.07 -19.05 8.27
CA ILE A 211 19.42 -19.60 8.52
C ILE A 211 19.31 -21.04 9.04
N HIS A 212 18.47 -21.29 10.05
CA HIS A 212 18.27 -22.65 10.58
C HIS A 212 17.71 -23.62 9.52
N GLY A 213 16.81 -23.13 8.66
CA GLY A 213 16.26 -23.89 7.54
C GLY A 213 17.34 -24.26 6.53
N LYS A 214 18.24 -23.33 6.20
CA LYS A 214 19.38 -23.55 5.32
C LYS A 214 20.34 -24.60 5.88
N ASP A 215 20.72 -24.48 7.15
CA ASP A 215 21.59 -25.47 7.80
C ASP A 215 20.99 -26.88 7.79
N ARG A 216 19.67 -26.98 7.92
CA ARG A 216 18.96 -28.26 7.83
C ARG A 216 18.95 -28.80 6.41
N ALA A 217 18.77 -27.95 5.39
CA ALA A 217 18.85 -28.35 4.00
C ALA A 217 20.25 -28.89 3.65
N ASP A 218 21.31 -28.19 4.07
CA ASP A 218 22.70 -28.62 3.85
C ASP A 218 22.99 -29.98 4.52
N ARG A 219 22.43 -30.23 5.71
CA ARG A 219 22.53 -31.54 6.38
C ARG A 219 21.82 -32.64 5.59
N LEU A 220 20.60 -32.37 5.10
CA LEU A 220 19.85 -33.33 4.31
C LEU A 220 20.54 -33.64 2.97
N GLU A 221 21.11 -32.64 2.32
CA GLU A 221 21.87 -32.82 1.08
C GLU A 221 23.08 -33.74 1.29
N LYS A 222 23.82 -33.58 2.40
CA LYS A 222 24.90 -34.50 2.79
C LYS A 222 24.39 -35.94 3.00
N THR A 223 23.24 -36.11 3.64
CA THR A 223 22.66 -37.46 3.83
C THR A 223 22.21 -38.07 2.51
N VAL A 224 21.59 -37.30 1.61
CA VAL A 224 21.14 -37.78 0.30
C VAL A 224 22.33 -38.22 -0.56
N THR A 225 23.38 -37.40 -0.63
CA THR A 225 24.61 -37.75 -1.37
C THR A 225 25.28 -39.00 -0.81
N GLN A 226 25.30 -39.19 0.51
CA GLN A 226 25.81 -40.41 1.12
C GLN A 226 24.96 -41.65 0.79
N LEU A 227 23.64 -41.54 0.87
CA LEU A 227 22.72 -42.63 0.53
C LEU A 227 22.81 -43.00 -0.96
N GLN A 228 22.96 -42.00 -1.85
CA GLN A 228 23.19 -42.24 -3.27
C GLN A 228 24.46 -43.06 -3.50
N HIS A 229 25.54 -42.74 -2.80
CA HIS A 229 26.79 -43.51 -2.89
C HIS A 229 26.61 -44.97 -2.45
N GLU A 230 25.88 -45.19 -1.35
CA GLU A 230 25.59 -46.53 -0.85
C GLU A 230 24.66 -47.33 -1.77
N VAL A 231 23.68 -46.69 -2.41
CA VAL A 231 22.82 -47.35 -3.42
C VAL A 231 23.67 -47.80 -4.61
N VAL A 232 24.51 -46.92 -5.18
CA VAL A 232 25.39 -47.27 -6.30
C VAL A 232 26.31 -48.45 -5.95
N LYS A 233 26.86 -48.45 -4.72
CA LYS A 233 27.70 -49.55 -4.23
C LYS A 233 26.92 -50.86 -4.12
N LYS A 234 25.69 -50.82 -3.59
CA LYS A 234 24.83 -52.01 -3.49
C LYS A 234 24.41 -52.52 -4.86
N ASP A 235 24.11 -51.63 -5.81
CA ASP A 235 23.78 -52.03 -7.18
C ASP A 235 24.97 -52.75 -7.84
N GLN A 236 26.20 -52.28 -7.63
CA GLN A 236 27.41 -52.98 -8.08
C GLN A 236 27.55 -54.38 -7.46
N GLN A 237 27.22 -54.52 -6.17
CA GLN A 237 27.23 -55.83 -5.50
C GLN A 237 26.15 -56.77 -6.06
N ILE A 238 24.96 -56.26 -6.35
CA ILE A 238 23.87 -57.04 -6.97
C ILE A 238 24.33 -57.56 -8.33
N ILE A 239 24.91 -56.70 -9.18
CA ILE A 239 25.44 -57.10 -10.50
C ILE A 239 26.47 -58.23 -10.35
N GLN A 240 27.40 -58.14 -9.38
CA GLN A 240 28.39 -59.18 -9.11
C GLN A 240 27.76 -60.51 -8.67
N GLN A 241 26.72 -60.44 -7.83
CA GLN A 241 25.99 -61.62 -7.38
C GLN A 241 25.20 -62.26 -8.52
N GLU A 242 24.54 -61.46 -9.36
CA GLU A 242 23.83 -61.92 -10.56
C GLU A 242 24.77 -62.66 -11.53
N ASP A 243 25.98 -62.15 -11.76
CA ASP A 243 26.99 -62.83 -12.58
C ASP A 243 27.43 -64.16 -11.96
N THR A 244 27.57 -64.22 -10.64
CA THR A 244 27.93 -65.45 -9.93
C THR A 244 26.82 -66.48 -10.04
N ILE A 245 25.56 -66.09 -9.85
CA ILE A 245 24.38 -66.95 -10.02
C ILE A 245 24.32 -67.48 -11.45
N ARG A 246 24.51 -66.62 -12.46
CA ARG A 246 24.54 -67.03 -13.88
C ARG A 246 25.60 -68.10 -14.16
N ARG A 247 26.81 -67.96 -13.60
CA ARG A 247 27.86 -68.99 -13.73
C ARG A 247 27.48 -70.31 -13.09
N LEU A 248 26.99 -70.26 -11.85
CA LEU A 248 26.57 -71.47 -11.13
C LEU A 248 25.41 -72.19 -11.81
N GLN A 249 24.46 -71.44 -12.38
CA GLN A 249 23.37 -72.00 -13.19
C GLN A 249 23.92 -72.74 -14.42
N GLY A 250 24.85 -72.13 -15.16
CA GLY A 250 25.50 -72.78 -16.31
C GLY A 250 26.28 -74.04 -15.92
N ASP A 251 27.02 -74.01 -14.81
CA ASP A 251 27.75 -75.18 -14.31
C ASP A 251 26.81 -76.33 -13.91
N LEU A 252 25.66 -76.00 -13.30
CA LEU A 252 24.65 -76.98 -12.91
C LEU A 252 23.99 -77.62 -14.15
N GLU A 253 23.60 -76.79 -15.12
CA GLU A 253 23.03 -77.24 -16.40
C GLU A 253 24.02 -78.10 -17.20
N ALA A 254 25.33 -77.86 -17.11
CA ALA A 254 26.34 -78.71 -17.76
C ALA A 254 26.52 -80.07 -17.06
N ARG A 255 26.33 -80.13 -15.73
CA ARG A 255 26.57 -81.34 -14.92
C ARG A 255 25.43 -82.36 -14.99
N GLU A 256 24.18 -81.92 -15.04
CA GLU A 256 23.04 -82.84 -15.03
C GLU A 256 22.97 -83.76 -16.27
N PRO A 257 23.02 -83.25 -17.52
CA PRO A 257 22.92 -84.08 -18.71
C PRO A 257 24.16 -84.96 -18.86
N SER A 258 25.35 -84.42 -18.58
CA SER A 258 26.61 -85.17 -18.72
C SER A 258 26.69 -86.34 -17.74
N HIS A 259 26.27 -86.16 -16.49
CA HIS A 259 26.27 -87.24 -15.50
C HIS A 259 25.22 -88.32 -15.81
N LEU A 260 24.00 -87.91 -16.19
CA LEU A 260 22.93 -88.84 -16.56
C LEU A 260 23.30 -89.61 -17.84
N GLN A 261 23.87 -88.94 -18.84
CA GLN A 261 24.28 -89.57 -20.09
C GLN A 261 25.47 -90.51 -19.91
N ALA A 262 26.43 -90.18 -19.04
CA ALA A 262 27.51 -91.09 -18.67
C ALA A 262 26.97 -92.36 -17.98
N LYS A 263 26.01 -92.22 -17.05
CA LYS A 263 25.35 -93.37 -16.42
C LYS A 263 24.54 -94.21 -17.41
N LEU A 264 23.83 -93.57 -18.34
CA LEU A 264 23.07 -94.27 -19.38
C LEU A 264 24.00 -95.09 -20.28
N SER A 265 25.11 -94.48 -20.71
CA SER A 265 26.14 -95.17 -21.51
C SER A 265 26.71 -96.37 -20.76
N GLN A 266 27.04 -96.21 -19.47
CA GLN A 266 27.52 -97.31 -18.64
C GLN A 266 26.50 -98.45 -18.57
N GLN A 267 25.21 -98.13 -18.37
CA GLN A 267 24.16 -99.15 -18.35
C GLN A 267 23.99 -99.84 -19.71
N GLN A 268 24.12 -99.10 -20.81
CA GLN A 268 24.07 -99.68 -22.16
C GLN A 268 25.24 -100.66 -22.41
N ASP A 269 26.44 -100.33 -21.94
CA ASP A 269 27.61 -101.22 -22.01
C ASP A 269 27.42 -102.50 -21.18
N GLU A 270 26.84 -102.38 -19.98
CA GLU A 270 26.49 -103.53 -19.14
C GLU A 270 25.44 -104.42 -19.80
N ILE A 271 24.39 -103.84 -20.40
CA ILE A 271 23.37 -104.59 -21.15
C ILE A 271 23.99 -105.31 -22.33
N ALA A 272 24.85 -104.65 -23.11
CA ALA A 272 25.54 -105.29 -24.25
C ALA A 272 26.42 -106.47 -23.79
N SER A 273 27.12 -106.33 -22.67
CA SER A 273 27.91 -107.39 -22.05
C SER A 273 27.04 -108.57 -21.59
N LEU A 274 25.89 -108.29 -20.97
CA LEU A 274 24.92 -109.30 -20.57
C LEU A 274 24.29 -110.00 -21.78
N GLN A 275 23.95 -109.27 -22.83
CA GLN A 275 23.41 -109.85 -24.07
C GLN A 275 24.42 -110.80 -24.70
N ALA A 276 25.70 -110.42 -24.79
CA ALA A 276 26.75 -111.31 -25.28
C ALA A 276 26.90 -112.59 -24.43
N LYS A 277 26.66 -112.51 -23.11
CA LYS A 277 26.61 -113.70 -22.23
C LYS A 277 25.37 -114.54 -22.49
N ILE A 278 24.21 -113.93 -22.72
CA ILE A 278 22.96 -114.62 -23.07
C ILE A 278 23.15 -115.35 -24.40
N ASP A 279 23.63 -114.68 -25.45
CA ASP A 279 23.85 -115.29 -26.76
C ASP A 279 24.83 -116.48 -26.67
N ARG A 280 25.86 -116.37 -25.81
CA ARG A 280 26.78 -117.48 -25.53
C ARG A 280 26.09 -118.63 -24.79
N LEU A 281 25.21 -118.33 -23.84
CA LEU A 281 24.41 -119.35 -23.15
C LEU A 281 23.41 -119.99 -24.11
N GLU A 282 22.73 -119.24 -24.96
CA GLU A 282 21.82 -119.75 -26.00
C GLU A 282 22.56 -120.65 -27.00
N TYR A 283 23.78 -120.28 -27.38
CA TYR A 283 24.66 -121.13 -28.19
C TYR A 283 25.02 -122.44 -27.46
N LEU A 284 25.37 -122.37 -26.17
CA LEU A 284 25.67 -123.55 -25.36
C LEU A 284 24.43 -124.44 -25.15
N VAL A 285 23.26 -123.86 -24.89
CA VAL A 285 21.99 -124.58 -24.75
C VAL A 285 21.61 -125.24 -26.08
N SER A 286 21.80 -124.57 -27.21
CA SER A 286 21.60 -125.14 -28.54
C SER A 286 22.55 -126.31 -28.84
N GLN A 287 23.73 -126.36 -28.21
CA GLN A 287 24.61 -127.53 -28.26
C GLN A 287 24.15 -128.68 -27.35
N VAL A 288 23.48 -128.39 -26.22
CA VAL A 288 22.98 -129.40 -25.28
C VAL A 288 21.64 -129.99 -25.73
N VAL A 289 20.75 -129.20 -26.34
CA VAL A 289 19.43 -129.65 -26.82
C VAL A 289 19.52 -130.50 -28.10
N ASN A 290 20.64 -130.46 -28.84
CA ASN A 290 20.86 -131.25 -30.06
C ASN A 290 21.69 -132.53 -29.86
N LYS A 291 21.71 -133.11 -28.65
CA LYS A 291 22.27 -134.46 -28.41
C LYS A 291 21.19 -135.43 -27.90
N PRO A 292 20.94 -136.57 -28.60
CA PRO A 292 19.91 -137.53 -28.22
C PRO A 292 20.37 -138.52 -27.13
N ASP A 293 19.44 -138.82 -26.24
CA ASP A 293 19.28 -139.98 -25.33
C ASP A 293 20.48 -140.51 -24.53
N ALA A 294 20.42 -140.31 -23.20
CA ALA A 294 20.61 -141.37 -22.22
C ALA A 294 19.97 -140.96 -20.88
N GLY A 295 19.00 -141.77 -20.41
CA GLY A 295 18.17 -141.48 -19.25
C GLY A 295 18.85 -141.59 -17.88
N GLY A 296 18.16 -141.06 -16.87
CA GLY A 296 18.53 -141.19 -15.47
C GLY A 296 17.62 -140.39 -14.54
N ARG A 297 16.64 -141.09 -13.97
CA ARG A 297 15.65 -140.60 -12.99
C ARG A 297 16.32 -140.45 -11.61
N PHE A 298 16.17 -139.31 -10.93
CA PHE A 298 16.30 -139.22 -9.47
C PHE A 298 15.29 -138.22 -8.89
N THR A 299 14.96 -138.47 -7.62
CA THR A 299 13.69 -138.24 -6.92
C THR A 299 13.66 -136.96 -6.08
N ALA A 300 12.45 -136.65 -5.60
CA ALA A 300 12.03 -135.55 -4.75
C ALA A 300 12.58 -135.57 -3.30
N ASP A 301 12.13 -134.55 -2.54
CA ASP A 301 12.41 -134.17 -1.15
C ASP A 301 13.73 -133.39 -0.97
N GLN A 302 13.84 -132.27 -0.25
CA GLN A 302 13.01 -131.70 0.82
C GLN A 302 13.57 -130.32 1.28
N ILE A 303 12.75 -129.58 2.04
CA ILE A 303 13.08 -128.63 3.12
C ILE A 303 13.04 -127.10 2.85
N VAL A 304 12.09 -126.51 3.58
CA VAL A 304 11.78 -125.12 3.90
C VAL A 304 12.67 -124.67 5.07
N ASP A 305 12.82 -123.36 5.20
CA ASP A 305 13.13 -122.60 6.41
C ASP A 305 14.61 -122.32 6.72
N GLU A 306 14.96 -121.03 6.73
CA GLU A 306 15.30 -120.35 8.00
C GLU A 306 15.44 -118.85 7.74
N GLY A 307 14.49 -118.08 8.28
CA GLY A 307 14.69 -116.67 8.57
C GLY A 307 15.28 -116.48 9.97
N LYS A 308 16.12 -115.45 10.14
CA LYS A 308 16.13 -114.45 11.24
C LYS A 308 17.53 -113.90 11.48
N TYR A 309 17.64 -112.56 11.52
CA TYR A 309 18.12 -111.70 12.64
C TYR A 309 17.81 -110.24 12.21
N LEU A 310 16.80 -109.50 12.74
CA LEU A 310 16.74 -108.73 14.01
C LEU A 310 17.98 -107.81 14.19
N ARG A 311 17.97 -106.50 14.46
CA ARG A 311 17.08 -105.49 15.10
C ARG A 311 17.57 -104.07 14.64
N ILE A 312 16.72 -103.09 14.36
CA ILE A 312 16.08 -102.07 15.25
C ILE A 312 17.03 -101.14 16.03
N ALA A 313 16.74 -99.84 15.86
CA ALA A 313 16.98 -98.63 16.70
C ALA A 313 17.98 -97.63 16.11
N SER A 314 17.77 -96.31 16.05
CA SER A 314 16.64 -95.41 16.35
C SER A 314 17.11 -93.96 16.03
N TRP A 315 16.19 -93.06 15.65
CA TRP A 315 16.02 -91.64 16.05
C TRP A 315 17.24 -90.77 16.43
N VAL A 316 17.32 -89.43 16.28
CA VAL A 316 16.60 -88.30 15.66
C VAL A 316 17.47 -87.05 15.99
N SER A 317 17.51 -86.07 15.07
CA SER A 317 17.83 -84.63 15.20
C SER A 317 19.25 -84.11 15.57
N GLY A 318 19.65 -83.14 14.75
CA GLY A 318 20.66 -82.09 14.90
C GLY A 318 20.54 -81.16 13.71
#